data_AF-A0A7S2VVZ6-F1
#
_entry.id   AF-A0A7S2VVZ6-F1
#
_cell.length_a   1.000
_cell.length_b   1.000
_cell.length_c   1.000
_cell.angle_alpha   90.00
_cell.angle_beta   90.00
_cell.angle_gamma   90.00
#
_symmetry.space_group_name_H-M   'P 1'
#
loop_
_entity.id
_entity.type
_entity.pdbx_description
1 polymer ?
#
loop_
_entity_poly.entity_id
_entity_poly.type
_entity_poly.pdbx_seq_one_letter_code
_entity_poly.pdbx_strand_id
1 'polypeptide(L)'
;GEIPQCKVELLQYFDAGGLLPVQLTNKKIPLSLSVIGRIINSFNRNDDVDRDELTKLANIIKTKEQEYDEKEKRAIKEGNAFHEKCQRIEKMKVLSSPDSRVEMKMVQVDGESLGTGIATAVV
;
A
#
# COMPACT_ATOMS: atom_id res chain seq x y z
N GLY A 1 5.04 -18.50 8.10
CA GLY A 1 4.46 -18.03 6.82
C GLY A 1 5.07 -18.85 5.72
N GLU A 2 4.26 -19.43 4.83
CA GLU A 2 4.64 -20.34 3.74
C GLU A 2 5.28 -19.62 2.54
N ILE A 3 6.00 -18.51 2.78
CA ILE A 3 6.69 -17.80 1.70
C ILE A 3 8.12 -18.35 1.68
N PRO A 4 8.56 -19.03 0.60
CA PRO A 4 9.90 -19.59 0.52
C PRO A 4 10.93 -18.46 0.55
N GLN A 5 11.70 -18.40 1.64
CA GLN A 5 12.79 -17.44 1.78
C GLN A 5 14.04 -17.97 1.08
N CYS A 6 14.59 -17.19 0.14
CA CYS A 6 15.89 -17.48 -0.46
C CYS A 6 17.01 -16.98 0.47
N LYS A 7 17.87 -17.90 0.93
CA LYS A 7 19.09 -17.56 1.67
C LYS A 7 20.31 -17.72 0.77
N VAL A 8 21.13 -16.67 0.68
CA VAL A 8 22.40 -16.71 -0.04
C VAL A 8 23.52 -16.32 0.93
N GLU A 9 24.51 -17.20 1.07
CA GLU A 9 25.70 -16.95 1.86
C GLU A 9 26.91 -16.86 0.91
N LEU A 10 27.67 -15.77 1.00
CA LEU A 10 28.91 -15.59 0.25
C LEU A 10 30.09 -15.61 1.21
N LEU A 11 30.89 -16.68 1.15
CA LEU A 11 32.14 -16.80 1.88
C LEU A 11 33.30 -16.37 0.99
N GLN A 12 34.13 -15.45 1.47
CA GLN A 12 35.29 -14.95 0.72
C GLN A 12 36.55 -15.14 1.54
N TYR A 13 37.54 -15.76 0.90
CA TYR A 13 38.86 -15.97 1.47
C TYR A 13 39.85 -14.99 0.85
N PHE A 14 40.54 -14.22 1.70
CA PHE A 14 41.58 -13.28 1.29
C PHE A 14 42.86 -13.60 2.05
N ASP A 15 43.88 -14.06 1.33
CA ASP A 15 45.23 -14.27 1.86
C ASP A 15 46.22 -13.44 1.05
N ALA A 16 46.87 -12.49 1.74
CA ALA A 16 47.91 -11.63 1.21
C ALA A 16 49.22 -11.82 1.98
N GLY A 17 49.53 -13.05 2.39
CA GLY A 17 50.77 -13.36 3.11
C GLY A 17 50.84 -12.75 4.51
N GLY A 18 49.67 -12.61 5.17
CA GLY A 18 49.55 -12.07 6.53
C GLY A 18 49.36 -10.56 6.65
N LEU A 19 49.49 -9.78 5.56
CA LEU A 19 49.23 -8.34 5.56
C LEU A 19 48.28 -7.98 4.41
N LEU A 20 47.00 -7.73 4.72
CA LEU A 20 46.00 -7.31 3.73
C LEU A 20 46.06 -5.79 3.51
N PRO A 21 46.58 -5.30 2.35
CA PRO A 21 46.72 -3.88 2.12
C PRO A 21 45.35 -3.24 1.85
N VAL A 22 45.07 -2.09 2.50
CA VAL A 22 43.78 -1.36 2.39
C VAL A 22 43.38 -1.09 0.95
N GLN A 23 44.35 -0.79 0.08
CA GLN A 23 44.12 -0.52 -1.35
C GLN A 23 43.54 -1.73 -2.10
N LEU A 24 43.98 -2.95 -1.76
CA LEU A 24 43.49 -4.19 -2.37
C LEU A 24 42.07 -4.49 -1.88
N THR A 25 41.85 -4.34 -0.58
CA THR A 25 40.55 -4.53 0.09
C THR A 25 39.49 -3.58 -0.47
N ASN A 26 39.80 -2.29 -0.56
CA ASN A 26 38.89 -1.26 -1.08
C ASN A 26 38.53 -1.45 -2.56
N LYS A 27 39.37 -2.15 -3.33
CA LYS A 27 39.06 -2.47 -4.74
C LYS A 27 38.25 -3.76 -4.88
N LYS A 28 38.54 -4.78 -4.07
CA LYS A 28 37.95 -6.13 -4.21
C LYS A 28 36.60 -6.28 -3.53
N ILE A 29 36.39 -5.66 -2.36
CA ILE A 29 35.13 -5.74 -1.62
C ILE A 29 33.94 -5.19 -2.44
N PRO A 30 34.00 -3.99 -3.05
CA PRO A 30 32.86 -3.48 -3.81
C PRO A 30 32.51 -4.34 -5.03
N LEU A 31 33.51 -4.90 -5.72
CA LEU A 31 33.30 -5.80 -6.84
C LEU A 31 32.57 -7.07 -6.42
N SER A 32 32.96 -7.65 -5.29
CA SER A 32 32.27 -8.77 -4.67
C SER A 32 30.82 -8.44 -4.30
N LEU A 33 30.60 -7.33 -3.61
CA LEU A 33 29.27 -6.90 -3.18
C LEU A 33 28.35 -6.59 -4.38
N SER A 34 28.89 -6.16 -5.51
CA SER A 34 28.10 -5.93 -6.73
C SER A 34 27.46 -7.21 -7.27
N VAL A 35 28.10 -8.37 -7.07
CA VAL A 35 27.54 -9.69 -7.43
C VAL A 35 26.36 -10.02 -6.54
N ILE A 36 26.48 -9.75 -5.23
CA ILE A 36 25.38 -9.93 -4.27
C ILE A 36 24.19 -9.04 -4.66
N GLY A 37 24.43 -7.77 -5.03
CA GLY A 37 23.37 -6.86 -5.46
C GLY A 37 22.59 -7.38 -6.67
N ARG A 38 23.26 -7.99 -7.65
CA ARG A 38 22.61 -8.63 -8.80
C ARG A 38 21.78 -9.84 -8.42
N ILE A 39 22.29 -10.66 -7.49
CA ILE A 39 21.57 -11.82 -6.97
C ILE A 39 20.30 -11.35 -6.26
N ILE A 40 20.40 -10.40 -5.32
CA ILE A 40 19.24 -9.83 -4.61
C ILE A 40 18.20 -9.32 -5.61
N ASN A 41 18.62 -8.57 -6.63
CA ASN A 41 17.69 -8.04 -7.62
C ASN A 41 17.03 -9.13 -8.48
N SER A 42 17.78 -10.17 -8.84
CA SER A 42 17.27 -11.28 -9.67
C SER A 42 16.28 -12.18 -8.93
N PHE A 43 16.40 -12.25 -7.61
CA PHE A 43 15.49 -13.01 -6.73
C PHE A 43 14.49 -12.12 -5.99
N ASN A 44 14.41 -10.83 -6.33
CA ASN A 44 13.44 -9.93 -5.72
C ASN A 44 12.03 -10.33 -6.17
N ARG A 45 11.18 -10.68 -5.21
CA ARG A 45 9.79 -11.11 -5.43
C ARG A 45 8.80 -10.31 -4.59
N ASN A 46 9.20 -9.12 -4.11
CA ASN A 46 8.34 -8.30 -3.25
C ASN A 46 6.98 -8.02 -3.91
N ASP A 47 6.98 -7.58 -5.17
CA ASP A 47 5.73 -7.29 -5.90
C ASP A 47 4.83 -8.53 -6.04
N ASP A 48 5.40 -9.71 -6.20
CA ASP A 48 4.66 -10.97 -6.28
C ASP A 48 4.08 -11.37 -4.92
N VAL A 49 4.86 -11.22 -3.85
CA VAL A 49 4.44 -11.49 -2.47
C VAL A 49 3.31 -10.54 -2.07
N ASP A 50 3.49 -9.23 -2.30
CA ASP A 50 2.48 -8.22 -2.02
C ASP A 50 1.19 -8.51 -2.80
N ARG A 51 1.31 -8.89 -4.09
CA ARG A 51 0.15 -9.26 -4.91
C ARG A 51 -0.56 -10.50 -4.37
N ASP A 52 0.17 -11.54 -3.97
CA ASP A 52 -0.42 -12.77 -3.43
C ASP A 52 -1.12 -12.52 -2.09
N GLU A 53 -0.51 -11.73 -1.20
CA GLU A 53 -1.12 -11.31 0.06
C GLU A 53 -2.39 -10.47 -0.17
N LEU A 54 -2.35 -9.51 -1.09
CA LEU A 54 -3.52 -8.72 -1.48
C LEU A 54 -4.62 -9.59 -2.11
N THR A 55 -4.26 -10.57 -2.93
CA THR A 55 -5.21 -11.50 -3.54
C THR A 55 -5.87 -12.39 -2.48
N LYS A 56 -5.09 -12.89 -1.52
CA LYS A 56 -5.61 -13.65 -0.36
C LYS A 56 -6.57 -12.80 0.47
N LEU A 57 -6.21 -11.55 0.76
CA LEU A 57 -7.07 -10.62 1.48
C LEU A 57 -8.37 -10.34 0.72
N ALA A 58 -8.28 -10.05 -0.58
CA ALA A 58 -9.45 -9.83 -1.42
C ALA A 58 -10.38 -11.06 -1.46
N ASN A 59 -9.81 -12.26 -1.52
CA ASN A 59 -10.58 -13.51 -1.46
C ASN A 59 -11.27 -13.69 -0.09
N ILE A 60 -10.60 -13.34 1.01
CA ILE A 60 -11.21 -13.38 2.35
C ILE A 60 -12.42 -12.44 2.41
N ILE A 61 -12.27 -11.19 1.94
CA ILE A 61 -13.35 -10.20 1.92
C ILE A 61 -14.53 -10.68 1.07
N LYS A 62 -14.27 -11.36 -0.04
CA LYS A 62 -15.32 -11.83 -0.97
C LYS A 62 -16.03 -13.11 -0.51
N THR A 63 -15.31 -14.03 0.12
CA THR A 63 -15.81 -15.40 0.33
C THR A 63 -16.14 -15.74 1.77
N LYS A 64 -15.49 -15.09 2.76
CA LYS A 64 -15.80 -15.34 4.16
C LYS A 64 -16.99 -14.50 4.59
N GLU A 65 -17.99 -15.16 5.16
CA GLU A 65 -19.11 -14.51 5.83
C GLU A 65 -18.56 -13.60 6.94
N GLN A 66 -18.92 -12.32 6.86
CA GLN A 66 -18.52 -11.32 7.85
C GLN A 66 -19.63 -11.24 8.90
N GLU A 67 -19.39 -11.79 10.09
CA GLU A 67 -20.30 -11.64 11.21
C GLU A 67 -20.09 -10.27 11.85
N TYR A 68 -21.09 -9.41 11.71
CA TYR A 68 -21.13 -8.10 12.37
C TYR A 68 -21.94 -8.18 13.65
N ASP A 69 -21.48 -7.50 14.70
CA ASP A 69 -22.28 -7.31 15.89
C ASP A 69 -23.47 -6.35 15.64
N GLU A 70 -24.42 -6.31 16.57
CA GLU A 70 -25.61 -5.45 16.40
C GLU A 70 -25.30 -3.94 16.40
N LYS A 71 -24.18 -3.52 16.99
CA LYS A 71 -23.74 -2.12 16.95
C LYS A 71 -23.14 -1.78 15.59
N GLU A 72 -22.33 -2.66 15.03
CA GLU A 72 -21.74 -2.55 13.69
C GLU A 72 -22.83 -2.53 12.62
N LYS A 73 -23.80 -3.46 12.68
CA LYS A 73 -24.97 -3.44 11.78
C LYS A 73 -25.74 -2.14 11.84
N ARG A 74 -25.94 -1.59 13.04
CA ARG A 74 -26.61 -0.30 13.22
C ARG A 74 -25.79 0.84 12.63
N ALA A 75 -24.49 0.88 12.88
CA ALA A 75 -23.59 1.90 12.34
C ALA A 75 -23.56 1.86 10.80
N ILE A 76 -23.49 0.67 10.19
CA ILE A 76 -23.56 0.50 8.74
C ILE A 76 -24.90 1.01 8.19
N LYS A 77 -26.01 0.66 8.84
CA LYS A 77 -27.34 1.12 8.43
C LYS A 77 -27.50 2.63 8.52
N GLU A 78 -27.05 3.24 9.61
CA GLU A 78 -27.09 4.69 9.82
C GLU A 78 -26.18 5.43 8.83
N GLY A 79 -24.96 4.92 8.62
CA GLY A 79 -24.02 5.44 7.63
C GLY A 79 -24.57 5.37 6.20
N ASN A 80 -25.16 4.25 5.80
CA ASN A 80 -25.79 4.10 4.48
C ASN A 80 -27.00 5.04 4.32
N ALA A 81 -27.87 5.13 5.33
CA ALA A 81 -29.02 6.03 5.29
C ALA A 81 -28.58 7.52 5.20
N PHE A 82 -27.51 7.88 5.90
CA PHE A 82 -26.92 9.22 5.79
C PHE A 82 -26.32 9.46 4.41
N HIS A 83 -25.55 8.51 3.89
CA HIS A 83 -24.96 8.59 2.55
C HIS A 83 -26.02 8.77 1.46
N GLU A 84 -27.10 7.99 1.49
CA GLU A 84 -28.22 8.14 0.55
C GLU A 84 -28.89 9.51 0.65
N LYS A 85 -29.10 10.03 1.87
CA LYS A 85 -29.64 11.38 2.06
C LYS A 85 -28.73 12.42 1.44
N CYS A 86 -27.42 12.28 1.63
CA CYS A 86 -26.41 13.16 1.05
C CYS A 86 -26.43 13.11 -0.49
N GLN A 87 -26.50 11.92 -1.11
CA GLN A 87 -26.57 11.80 -2.57
C GLN A 87 -27.80 12.48 -3.18
N ARG A 88 -28.94 12.50 -2.47
CA ARG A 88 -30.19 13.11 -2.92
C ARG A 88 -30.22 14.63 -2.76
N ILE A 89 -29.18 15.26 -2.23
CA ILE A 89 -29.12 16.72 -2.13
C ILE A 89 -28.88 17.28 -3.54
N GLU A 90 -29.92 17.85 -4.15
CA GLU A 90 -29.84 18.41 -5.51
C GLU A 90 -29.02 19.71 -5.59
N LYS A 91 -28.85 20.41 -4.46
CA LYS A 91 -28.21 21.73 -4.39
C LYS A 91 -26.73 21.69 -4.00
N MET A 92 -25.99 20.64 -4.37
CA MET A 92 -24.54 20.60 -4.11
C MET A 92 -23.77 21.38 -5.16
N LYS A 93 -22.85 22.24 -4.72
CA LYS A 93 -21.91 22.92 -5.61
C LYS A 93 -20.78 21.95 -5.97
N VAL A 94 -20.55 21.72 -7.25
CA VAL A 94 -19.40 20.95 -7.73
C VAL A 94 -18.11 21.73 -7.43
N LEU A 95 -17.11 21.04 -6.89
CA LEU A 95 -15.78 21.59 -6.62
C LEU A 95 -14.76 20.95 -7.56
N SER A 96 -13.77 21.74 -7.98
CA SER A 96 -12.61 21.22 -8.71
C SER A 96 -11.75 20.40 -7.77
N SER A 97 -11.57 19.13 -8.07
CA SER A 97 -10.57 18.29 -7.41
C SER A 97 -9.18 18.55 -8.00
N PRO A 98 -8.10 18.53 -7.19
CA PRO A 98 -6.73 18.49 -7.69
C PRO A 98 -6.39 17.17 -8.42
N ASP A 99 -7.15 16.10 -8.13
CA ASP A 99 -7.00 14.78 -8.76
C ASP A 99 -8.13 14.53 -9.76
N SER A 100 -7.78 14.27 -11.01
CA SER A 100 -8.69 13.92 -12.10
C SER A 100 -9.56 12.68 -11.87
N ARG A 101 -9.19 11.81 -10.92
CA ARG A 101 -9.92 10.59 -10.57
C ARG A 101 -10.91 10.80 -9.43
N VAL A 102 -11.07 12.03 -8.96
CA VAL A 102 -11.94 12.34 -7.83
C VAL A 102 -12.89 13.46 -8.22
N GLU A 103 -14.18 13.19 -8.09
CA GLU A 103 -15.22 14.21 -8.17
C GLU A 103 -15.54 14.72 -6.78
N MET A 104 -15.63 16.05 -6.61
CA MET A 104 -15.96 16.67 -5.33
C MET A 104 -17.23 17.50 -5.44
N LYS A 105 -18.10 17.40 -4.43
CA LYS A 105 -19.32 18.19 -4.28
C LYS A 105 -19.38 18.73 -2.86
N MET A 106 -19.84 19.96 -2.68
CA MET A 106 -19.95 20.58 -1.35
C MET A 106 -21.28 21.28 -1.17
N VAL A 107 -21.80 21.22 0.06
CA VAL A 107 -22.94 21.99 0.53
C VAL A 107 -22.47 22.87 1.68
N GLN A 108 -22.80 24.14 1.61
CA GLN A 108 -22.65 25.07 2.72
C GLN A 108 -24.04 25.39 3.26
N VAL A 109 -24.18 25.46 4.58
CA VAL A 109 -25.41 25.94 5.22
C VAL A 109 -25.37 27.47 5.21
N ASP A 110 -26.37 28.11 4.59
CA ASP A 110 -26.43 29.57 4.46
C ASP A 110 -26.44 30.23 5.85
N GLY A 111 -25.44 31.08 6.12
CA GLY A 111 -25.28 31.79 7.40
C GLY A 111 -24.42 31.06 8.44
N GLU A 112 -23.98 29.83 8.18
CA GLU A 112 -23.05 29.10 9.05
C GLU A 112 -21.64 29.02 8.44
N SER A 113 -20.63 28.88 9.30
CA SER A 113 -19.24 28.63 8.90
C SER A 113 -18.94 27.16 8.59
N LEU A 114 -19.96 26.30 8.58
CA LEU A 114 -19.83 24.86 8.39
C LEU A 114 -20.23 24.44 6.96
N GLY A 115 -19.34 23.72 6.30
CA GLY A 115 -19.57 23.10 4.99
C GLY A 115 -19.36 21.60 5.06
N THR A 116 -20.20 20.84 4.35
CA THR A 116 -20.04 19.38 4.19
C THR A 116 -19.65 19.08 2.75
N GLY A 117 -18.53 18.38 2.56
CA GLY A 117 -18.02 17.95 1.26
C GLY A 117 -18.14 16.43 1.08
N ILE A 118 -18.42 16.01 -0.15
CA ILE A 118 -18.41 14.61 -0.59
C ILE A 118 -17.34 14.50 -1.67
N ALA A 119 -16.45 13.52 -1.54
CA ALA A 119 -15.48 13.14 -2.56
C ALA A 119 -15.78 11.73 -3.03
N THR A 120 -15.91 11.53 -4.33
CA THR A 120 -16.19 10.24 -4.95
C THR A 120 -15.06 9.90 -5.90
N ALA A 121 -14.43 8.74 -5.69
CA ALA A 121 -13.45 8.21 -6.63
C ALA A 121 -14.17 7.70 -7.89
N VAL A 122 -13.74 8.20 -9.05
CA VAL A 122 -14.18 7.75 -10.37
C VAL A 122 -13.24 6.62 -10.78
N VAL A 123 -13.79 5.41 -10.96
CA VAL A 123 -13.07 4.20 -11.38
C VAL A 123 -13.33 3.94 -12.86
#